data_AF-A0A2D6MBU5-F1
#
_entry.id   AF-A0A2D6MBU5-F1
#
_cell.length_a   1.000
_cell.length_b   1.000
_cell.length_c   1.000
_cell.angle_alpha   90.00
_cell.angle_beta   90.00
_cell.angle_gamma   90.00
#
_symmetry.space_group_name_H-M   'P 1'
#
loop_
_entity.id
_entity.type
_entity.pdbx_description
1 polymer ?
#
loop_
_entity_poly.entity_id
_entity_poly.type
_entity_poly.pdbx_seq_one_letter_code
_entity_poly.pdbx_strand_id
1 'polypeptide(L)' 'MNNDVYYHDPIAHMRMLELEIEIIRSRIQKHNTGHLYTAINVLENRIEELEKHIKDALKDAPGIHSIRLGIK' A
#
# COMPACT_ATOMS: atom_id res chain seq x y z
N MET A 1 25.72 -12.51 11.28
CA MET A 1 24.85 -11.46 10.73
C MET A 1 23.50 -12.12 10.50
N ASN A 2 22.52 -11.88 11.36
CA ASN A 2 21.21 -12.51 11.25
C ASN A 2 20.52 -11.96 10.02
N ASN A 3 20.34 -12.84 9.04
CA ASN A 3 19.52 -12.59 7.87
C ASN A 3 18.08 -12.87 8.30
N ASP A 4 17.52 -11.97 9.12
CA ASP A 4 16.09 -11.97 9.39
C ASP A 4 15.42 -11.53 8.08
N VAL A 5 15.16 -12.51 7.22
CA VAL A 5 14.45 -12.31 5.96
C VAL A 5 13.02 -11.92 6.32
N TYR A 6 12.79 -10.62 6.52
CA TYR A 6 11.45 -10.09 6.71
C TYR A 6 10.64 -10.41 5.46
N TYR A 7 9.70 -11.35 5.60
CA TYR A 7 8.69 -11.60 4.58
C TYR A 7 7.88 -10.30 4.46
N HIS A 8 8.16 -9.54 3.42
CA HIS A 8 7.47 -8.29 3.15
C HIS A 8 6.08 -8.66 2.62
N ASP A 9 5.06 -8.52 3.47
CA ASP A 9 3.66 -8.62 3.05
C ASP A 9 3.28 -7.28 2.38
N PRO A 10 3.16 -7.24 1.05
CA PRO A 10 2.89 -6.00 0.33
C PRO A 10 1.50 -5.44 0.64
N ILE A 11 0.53 -6.30 1.01
CA ILE A 11 -0.82 -5.88 1.38
C ILE A 11 -0.81 -5.26 2.78
N ALA A 12 -0.11 -5.88 3.73
CA ALA A 12 0.05 -5.30 5.06
C ALA A 12 0.79 -3.95 5.00
N HIS A 13 1.83 -3.85 4.17
CA HIS A 13 2.54 -2.59 3.96
C HIS A 13 1.61 -1.50 3.40
N MET A 14 0.83 -1.82 2.36
CA MET A 14 -0.13 -0.89 1.76
C MET A 14 -1.14 -0.36 2.80
N ARG A 15 -1.71 -1.24 3.63
CA ARG A 15 -2.64 -0.85 4.71
C ARG A 15 -2.00 0.08 5.74
N MET A 16 -0.74 -0.13 6.08
CA MET A 16 -0.02 0.76 7.00
C MET A 16 0.18 2.16 6.39
N LEU A 17 0.43 2.24 5.07
CA LEU A 17 0.53 3.52 4.37
C LEU A 17 -0.82 4.25 4.31
N GLU A 18 -1.92 3.52 4.06
CA GLU A 18 -3.28 4.07 4.10
C GLU A 18 -3.60 4.67 5.48
N LEU A 19 -3.29 3.93 6.56
CA LEU A 19 -3.47 4.41 7.93
C LEU A 19 -2.64 5.67 8.21
N GLU A 20 -1.39 5.71 7.74
CA GLU A 20 -0.53 6.88 7.93
C GLU A 20 -1.07 8.10 7.17
N ILE A 21 -1.62 7.91 5.97
CA ILE A 21 -2.30 8.98 5.22
C ILE A 21 -3.49 9.53 6.03
N GLU A 22 -4.30 8.67 6.65
CA GLU A 22 -5.42 9.11 7.50
C GLU A 22 -4.94 9.95 8.69
N ILE A 23 -3.87 9.50 9.36
CA ILE A 23 -3.24 10.22 10.47
C ILE A 23 -2.72 11.58 9.99
N ILE A 24 -2.01 11.65 8.87
CA ILE A 24 -1.48 12.91 8.33
C ILE A 24 -2.62 13.85 7.91
N ARG A 25 -3.67 13.32 7.26
CA ARG A 25 -4.86 14.10 6.87
C ARG A 25 -5.53 14.74 8.09
N SER A 26 -5.61 14.03 9.23
CA SER A 26 -6.16 14.57 10.48
C SER A 26 -5.35 15.73 11.07
N ARG A 27 -4.09 15.89 10.68
CA ARG A 27 -3.20 16.97 11.13
C ARG A 27 -3.25 18.21 10.24
N ILE A 28 -4.03 18.19 9.15
CA ILE A 28 -4.17 19.32 8.24
C ILE A 28 -4.89 20.48 8.97
N GLN A 29 -4.31 21.67 8.84
CA GLN A 29 -4.83 22.93 9.36
C GLN A 29 -4.94 23.95 8.22
N LYS A 30 -5.62 25.07 8.49
CA LYS A 30 -5.89 26.13 7.51
C LYS A 30 -4.61 26.76 6.91
N HIS A 31 -3.51 26.78 7.65
CA HIS A 31 -2.25 27.40 7.23
C HIS A 31 -1.05 26.51 7.57
N ASN A 32 0.04 26.66 6.82
CA ASN A 32 1.36 26.04 7.05
C ASN A 32 1.42 24.49 7.00
N THR A 33 0.47 23.84 6.34
CA THR A 33 0.39 22.37 6.19
C THR A 33 0.74 21.85 4.80
N GLY A 34 1.34 22.68 3.93
CA GLY A 34 1.74 22.29 2.56
C GLY A 34 2.59 21.02 2.51
N HIS A 35 3.51 20.86 3.47
CA HIS A 35 4.35 19.67 3.59
C HIS A 35 3.56 18.39 3.89
N LEU A 36 2.43 18.48 4.59
CA LEU A 36 1.55 17.33 4.85
C LEU A 36 0.89 16.86 3.55
N TYR A 37 0.46 17.78 2.69
CA TYR A 37 -0.08 17.42 1.37
C TYR A 37 0.98 16.77 0.48
N THR A 38 2.20 17.31 0.46
CA THR A 38 3.31 16.68 -0.27
C THR A 38 3.60 15.28 0.26
N ALA A 39 3.62 15.09 1.58
CA ALA A 39 3.83 13.77 2.18
C ALA A 39 2.71 12.79 1.82
N ILE A 40 1.44 13.20 1.92
CA ILE A 40 0.28 12.38 1.50
C ILE A 40 0.45 11.94 0.04
N ASN A 41 0.76 12.88 -0.86
CA ASN A 41 0.90 12.57 -2.29
C ASN A 41 2.03 11.55 -2.56
N VAL A 42 3.14 11.63 -1.81
CA VAL A 42 4.23 10.63 -1.92
C VAL A 42 3.75 9.24 -1.46
N LEU A 43 2.99 9.17 -0.37
CA LEU A 43 2.47 7.89 0.15
C LEU A 43 1.41 7.30 -0.79
N GLU A 44 0.53 8.13 -1.36
CA GLU A 44 -0.47 7.73 -2.36
C GLU A 44 0.21 7.14 -3.60
N ASN A 45 1.21 7.82 -4.16
CA ASN A 45 2.01 7.30 -5.28
C ASN A 45 2.65 5.93 -4.93
N ARG A 46 3.13 5.77 -3.70
CA ARG A 46 3.73 4.51 -3.27
C ARG A 46 2.70 3.38 -3.18
N ILE A 47 1.47 3.67 -2.75
CA ILE A 47 0.38 2.69 -2.77
C ILE A 47 0.09 2.26 -4.20
N GLU A 48 0.01 3.19 -5.16
CA GLU A 48 -0.21 2.86 -6.57
C GLU A 48 0.87 1.93 -7.15
N GLU A 49 2.14 2.19 -6.82
CA GLU A 49 3.25 1.32 -7.19
C GLU A 49 3.10 -0.10 -6.61
N LEU A 50 2.74 -0.21 -5.33
CA LEU A 50 2.53 -1.49 -4.65
C LEU A 50 1.34 -2.26 -5.25
N GLU A 51 0.22 -1.59 -5.51
CA GLU A 51 -0.93 -2.20 -6.16
C GLU A 51 -0.56 -2.78 -7.52
N LYS A 52 0.22 -2.03 -8.32
CA LYS A 52 0.66 -2.49 -9.63
C LYS A 52 1.51 -3.76 -9.50
N HIS A 53 2.48 -3.77 -8.59
CA HIS A 53 3.31 -4.96 -8.34
C HIS A 53 2.48 -6.16 -7.89
N ILE A 54 1.49 -5.97 -7.01
CA ILE A 54 0.60 -7.05 -6.57
C ILE A 54 -0.22 -7.56 -7.76
N LYS A 55 -0.83 -6.67 -8.56
CA LYS A 55 -1.62 -7.03 -9.74
C LYS A 55 -0.80 -7.80 -10.75
N ASP A 56 0.43 -7.38 -11.02
CA ASP A 56 1.32 -8.05 -11.98
C ASP A 56 1.76 -9.42 -11.45
N ALA A 57 2.14 -9.52 -10.17
CA ALA A 57 2.44 -10.81 -9.53
C ALA A 57 1.25 -11.79 -9.56
N LEU A 58 0.02 -11.29 -9.47
CA LEU A 58 -1.19 -12.12 -9.58
C LEU A 58 -1.47 -12.58 -11.02
N LYS A 59 -1.14 -11.78 -12.04
CA LYS A 59 -1.28 -12.15 -13.46
C LYS A 59 -0.26 -13.22 -13.87
N ASP A 60 0.96 -13.11 -13.34
CA ASP A 60 2.07 -14.03 -13.65
C ASP A 60 1.94 -15.39 -12.93
N ALA A 61 0.90 -15.56 -12.10
CA ALA A 61 0.50 -16.82 -11.48
C ALA A 61 -0.81 -17.38 -12.09
N PRO A 62 -0.83 -17.83 -13.36
CA PRO A 62 -2.05 -18.25 -14.07
C PRO A 62 -2.73 -19.55 -13.55
N GLY A 63 -2.44 -20.01 -12.33
CA GLY A 63 -2.92 -21.30 -11.78
C GLY A 63 -3.89 -21.24 -10.59
N ILE A 64 -4.18 -20.06 -10.01
CA ILE A 64 -5.07 -19.94 -8.83
C ILE A 64 -6.32 -19.13 -9.15
N HIS A 65 -6.87 -19.26 -10.36
CA HIS A 65 -8.04 -18.48 -10.78
C HIS A 65 -9.40 -19.14 -10.44
N SER A 66 -9.44 -20.23 -9.66
CA SER A 66 -10.71 -20.96 -9.44
C SER A 66 -11.05 -21.33 -8.00
N ILE A 67 -10.21 -21.05 -6.99
CA ILE A 67 -10.46 -21.56 -5.62
C ILE A 67 -10.76 -20.46 -4.59
N ARG A 68 -10.43 -19.18 -4.85
CA ARG A 68 -10.47 -18.14 -3.81
C ARG A 68 -11.43 -16.97 -4.01
N LEU A 69 -12.20 -16.93 -5.10
CA LEU A 69 -13.33 -16.00 -5.23
C LEU A 69 -14.60 -16.83 -5.19
N GLY A 70 -15.18 -16.98 -4.00
CA GLY A 70 -16.46 -17.66 -3.77
C GLY A 70 -17.63 -16.89 -4.38
N ILE A 71 -17.68 -16.83 -5.70
CA ILE A 71 -18.86 -16.41 -6.45
C ILE A 71 -19.60 -17.71 -6.82
N LYS A 72 -20.73 -17.92 -6.14
CA LYS A 72 -21.74 -18.91 -6.55
C LYS A 72 -22.41 -18.46 -7.84
#